data_AF-A0A749PIK4-F1
#
_entry.id   AF-A0A749PIK4-F1
#
_cell.length_a   1.000
_cell.length_b   1.000
_cell.length_c   1.000
_cell.angle_alpha   90.00
_cell.angle_beta   90.00
_cell.angle_gamma   90.00
#
_symmetry.space_group_name_H-M   'P 1'
#
loop_
_entity.id
_entity.type
_entity.pdbx_description
1 polymer ?
#
loop_
_entity_poly.entity_id
_entity_poly.type
_entity_poly.pdbx_seq_one_letter_code
_entity_poly.pdbx_strand_id
1 'polypeptide(L)'
;MNKFEGITVLHIESSDYTGEVLNSAAEKEFDTADIVIDGDKVVKNRVHTPDIKPQGSSVKTFRGLSLDTGCAFQNTSTLINAAFLISTVEEADDSELSDSILIIASQYAEAAHEAAG
;
A
#
# COMPACT_ATOMS: atom_id res chain seq x y z
N MET A 1 -17.15 -18.63 -4.76
CA MET A 1 -16.97 -17.16 -4.79
C MET A 1 -17.69 -16.51 -3.61
N ASN A 2 -16.93 -15.95 -2.67
CA ASN A 2 -17.49 -15.19 -1.54
C ASN A 2 -17.72 -13.74 -2.00
N LYS A 3 -18.96 -13.24 -1.84
CA LYS A 3 -19.28 -11.83 -2.08
C LYS A 3 -19.12 -11.07 -0.77
N PHE A 4 -18.05 -10.30 -0.64
CA PHE A 4 -18.04 -9.16 0.27
C PHE A 4 -18.78 -8.01 -0.43
N GLU A 5 -19.49 -7.16 0.29
CA GLU A 5 -20.42 -6.17 -0.29
C GLU A 5 -19.83 -5.43 -1.51
N GLY A 6 -20.26 -5.84 -2.72
CA GLY A 6 -19.84 -5.25 -3.99
C GLY A 6 -18.49 -5.69 -4.57
N ILE A 7 -17.73 -6.56 -3.91
CA ILE A 7 -16.41 -7.04 -4.37
C ILE A 7 -16.43 -8.57 -4.55
N THR A 8 -16.00 -9.01 -5.73
CA THR A 8 -15.86 -10.42 -6.08
C THR A 8 -14.43 -10.90 -5.85
N VAL A 9 -14.29 -11.93 -5.00
CA VAL A 9 -12.99 -12.56 -4.70
C VAL A 9 -13.00 -14.01 -5.19
N LEU A 10 -12.05 -14.33 -6.05
CA LEU A 10 -11.75 -15.69 -6.50
C LEU A 10 -10.53 -16.23 -5.74
N HIS A 11 -10.68 -17.41 -5.17
CA HIS A 11 -9.56 -18.22 -4.69
C HIS A 11 -9.32 -19.32 -5.71
N ILE A 12 -8.12 -19.38 -6.26
CA ILE A 12 -7.69 -20.46 -7.15
C ILE A 12 -7.13 -21.58 -6.27
N GLU A 13 -7.66 -22.78 -6.48
CA GLU A 13 -7.19 -24.01 -5.84
C GLU A 13 -6.46 -24.90 -6.86
N SER A 14 -5.70 -25.89 -6.38
CA SER A 14 -4.97 -26.80 -7.27
C SER A 14 -5.89 -27.58 -8.23
N SER A 15 -7.16 -27.79 -7.86
CA SER A 15 -8.18 -28.41 -8.72
C SER A 15 -8.63 -27.53 -9.88
N ASP A 16 -8.33 -26.23 -9.83
CA ASP A 16 -8.69 -25.29 -10.90
C ASP A 16 -7.71 -25.36 -12.08
N TYR A 17 -6.60 -26.08 -11.92
CA TYR A 17 -5.63 -26.30 -12.98
C TYR A 17 -5.88 -27.60 -13.74
N THR A 18 -5.75 -27.52 -15.06
CA THR A 18 -5.64 -28.66 -15.96
C THR A 18 -4.19 -28.72 -16.44
N GLY A 19 -3.32 -29.37 -15.66
CA GLY A 19 -1.86 -29.29 -15.84
C GLY A 19 -1.32 -27.97 -15.28
N GLU A 20 -0.70 -27.15 -16.12
CA GLU A 20 -0.16 -25.83 -15.74
C GLU A 20 -1.09 -24.65 -16.11
N VAL A 21 -2.28 -24.94 -16.65
CA VAL A 21 -3.22 -23.92 -17.16
C VAL A 21 -4.52 -23.98 -16.39
N LEU A 22 -5.15 -22.84 -16.12
CA LEU A 22 -6.48 -22.79 -15.52
C LEU A 22 -7.51 -23.49 -16.42
N ASN A 23 -8.44 -24.20 -15.80
CA ASN A 23 -9.58 -24.76 -16.51
C ASN A 23 -10.52 -23.63 -16.98
N SER A 24 -11.36 -23.92 -17.97
CA SER A 24 -12.21 -22.90 -18.60
C SER A 24 -13.27 -22.29 -17.67
N ALA A 25 -13.60 -22.93 -16.54
CA ALA A 25 -14.52 -22.36 -15.56
C ALA A 25 -13.79 -21.34 -14.68
N ALA A 26 -12.63 -21.73 -14.14
CA ALA A 26 -11.77 -20.87 -13.33
C ALA A 26 -11.26 -19.67 -14.13
N GLU A 27 -10.97 -19.82 -15.43
CA GLU A 27 -10.57 -18.71 -16.30
C GLU A 27 -11.68 -17.65 -16.45
N LYS A 28 -12.94 -18.07 -16.60
CA LYS A 28 -14.08 -17.13 -16.66
C LYS A 28 -14.30 -16.40 -15.34
N GLU A 29 -14.12 -17.11 -14.22
CA GLU A 29 -14.18 -16.48 -12.89
C GLU A 29 -12.99 -15.53 -12.68
N PHE A 30 -11.80 -15.91 -13.15
CA PHE A 30 -10.60 -15.07 -13.10
C PHE A 30 -10.82 -13.73 -13.80
N ASP A 31 -11.41 -13.74 -14.99
CA ASP A 31 -11.65 -12.54 -15.79
C ASP A 31 -12.62 -11.57 -15.12
N THR A 32 -13.66 -12.10 -14.48
CA THR A 32 -14.75 -11.34 -13.85
C THR A 32 -14.45 -10.91 -12.42
N ALA A 33 -13.60 -11.63 -11.69
CA ALA A 33 -13.25 -11.32 -10.31
C ALA A 33 -12.52 -9.96 -10.18
N ASP A 34 -12.84 -9.26 -9.09
CA ASP A 34 -12.16 -8.03 -8.70
C ASP A 34 -10.81 -8.34 -8.04
N ILE A 35 -10.74 -9.38 -7.22
CA ILE A 35 -9.52 -9.87 -6.58
C ILE A 35 -9.36 -11.36 -6.86
N VAL A 36 -8.14 -11.79 -7.22
CA VAL A 36 -7.80 -13.20 -7.38
C VAL A 36 -6.62 -13.55 -6.49
N ILE A 37 -6.77 -14.62 -5.73
CA ILE A 37 -5.77 -15.18 -4.83
C ILE A 37 -5.39 -16.58 -5.35
N ASP A 38 -4.12 -16.78 -5.65
CA ASP A 38 -3.53 -18.06 -6.03
C ASP A 38 -2.61 -18.52 -4.89
N GLY A 39 -3.02 -19.56 -4.17
CA GLY A 39 -2.37 -19.98 -2.92
C GLY A 39 -2.40 -18.88 -1.86
N ASP A 40 -1.21 -18.38 -1.49
CA ASP A 40 -1.01 -17.28 -0.54
C ASP A 40 -0.77 -15.92 -1.22
N LYS A 41 -0.83 -15.86 -2.55
CA LYS A 41 -0.50 -14.66 -3.34
C LYS A 41 -1.72 -14.02 -3.98
N VAL A 42 -1.81 -12.70 -3.90
CA VAL A 42 -2.78 -11.93 -4.68
C VAL A 42 -2.21 -11.71 -6.09
N VAL A 43 -2.80 -12.34 -7.09
CA VAL A 43 -2.34 -12.29 -8.50
C VAL A 43 -3.13 -11.29 -9.34
N LYS A 44 -4.29 -10.84 -8.87
CA LYS A 44 -5.10 -9.77 -9.47
C LYS A 44 -5.80 -8.98 -8.38
N ASN A 45 -5.76 -7.66 -8.46
CA ASN A 45 -6.50 -6.78 -7.55
C ASN A 45 -6.93 -5.51 -8.29
N ARG A 46 -8.16 -5.50 -8.80
CA ARG A 46 -8.81 -4.35 -9.45
C ARG A 46 -9.39 -3.34 -8.44
N VAL A 47 -9.57 -3.75 -7.19
CA VAL A 47 -9.98 -2.86 -6.09
C VAL A 47 -8.81 -1.98 -5.65
N HIS A 48 -7.57 -2.39 -5.97
CA HIS A 48 -6.42 -1.54 -5.78
C HIS A 48 -6.54 -0.31 -6.69
N THR A 49 -6.99 0.79 -6.10
CA THR A 49 -6.65 2.12 -6.59
C THR A 49 -5.19 2.31 -6.22
N PRO A 50 -4.22 2.18 -7.16
CA PRO A 50 -2.93 2.80 -6.92
C PRO A 50 -3.23 4.27 -6.61
N ASP A 51 -2.55 4.84 -5.60
CA ASP A 51 -2.58 6.28 -5.35
C ASP A 51 -2.55 6.96 -6.71
N ILE A 52 -3.66 7.62 -7.08
CA ILE A 52 -3.76 8.30 -8.37
C ILE A 52 -2.69 9.37 -8.27
N LYS A 53 -1.49 9.11 -8.81
CA LYS A 53 -0.56 10.18 -9.14
C LYS A 53 -1.36 11.08 -10.07
N PRO A 54 -1.66 12.33 -9.69
CA PRO A 54 -2.16 13.28 -10.67
C PRO A 54 -1.09 13.34 -11.74
N GLN A 55 -1.39 12.89 -12.96
CA GLN A 55 -0.47 13.07 -14.08
C GLN A 55 -0.30 14.58 -14.25
N GLY A 56 0.84 15.09 -13.77
CA GLY A 56 1.19 16.51 -13.84
C GLY A 56 1.37 17.22 -12.49
N SER A 57 1.16 16.60 -11.32
CA SER A 57 1.53 17.26 -10.06
C SER A 57 2.99 16.99 -9.71
N SER A 58 3.79 18.04 -9.55
CA SER A 58 5.13 17.97 -8.93
C SER A 58 5.09 17.57 -7.45
N VAL A 59 3.89 17.47 -6.86
CA VAL A 59 3.66 17.19 -5.45
C VAL A 59 4.02 15.74 -5.13
N LYS A 60 5.01 15.54 -4.25
CA LYS A 60 5.37 14.22 -3.71
C LYS A 60 4.14 13.59 -3.04
N THR A 61 3.89 12.31 -3.31
CA THR A 61 2.76 11.56 -2.71
C THR A 61 3.30 10.56 -1.69
N PHE A 62 2.58 10.40 -0.58
CA PHE A 62 2.94 9.51 0.53
C PHE A 62 1.76 8.58 0.80
N ARG A 63 1.96 7.27 0.61
CA ARG A 63 0.89 6.29 0.74
C ARG A 63 0.25 6.36 2.12
N GLY A 64 -1.06 6.60 2.17
CA GLY A 64 -1.83 6.63 3.42
C GLY A 64 -1.64 7.89 4.27
N LEU A 65 -0.90 8.90 3.79
CA LEU A 65 -0.69 10.16 4.50
C LEU A 65 -1.20 11.34 3.66
N SER A 66 -2.28 11.99 4.13
CA SER A 66 -2.77 13.23 3.49
C SER A 66 -1.81 14.39 3.75
N LEU A 67 -1.56 15.25 2.74
CA LEU A 67 -0.78 16.48 2.88
C LEU A 67 -1.59 17.68 3.41
N ASP A 68 -2.89 17.50 3.67
CA ASP A 68 -3.72 18.56 4.24
C ASP A 68 -3.12 19.06 5.55
N THR A 69 -3.06 20.38 5.74
CA THR A 69 -2.38 21.03 6.88
C THR A 69 -2.83 20.51 8.24
N GLY A 70 -4.13 20.16 8.39
CA GLY A 70 -4.65 19.57 9.63
C GLY A 70 -4.10 18.17 9.93
N CYS A 71 -3.84 17.36 8.89
CA CYS A 71 -3.28 16.02 9.00
C CYS A 71 -1.75 16.03 9.02
N ALA A 72 -1.13 16.99 8.33
CA ALA A 72 0.31 17.06 8.13
C ALA A 72 1.09 17.16 9.44
N PHE A 73 0.72 18.06 10.34
CA PHE A 73 1.39 18.17 11.65
C PHE A 73 1.28 16.89 12.46
N GLN A 74 0.09 16.28 12.47
CA GLN A 74 -0.15 15.04 13.21
C GLN A 74 0.68 13.87 12.63
N ASN A 75 0.75 13.77 11.30
CA ASN A 75 1.51 12.73 10.61
C ASN A 75 3.01 12.90 10.81
N THR A 76 3.55 14.12 10.70
CA THR A 76 4.96 14.41 11.00
C THR A 76 5.30 14.06 12.45
N SER A 77 4.46 14.46 13.42
CA SER A 77 4.67 14.11 14.83
C SER A 77 4.66 12.59 15.05
N THR A 78 3.75 11.88 14.38
CA THR A 78 3.65 10.42 14.49
C THR A 78 4.90 9.73 13.92
N LEU A 79 5.40 10.17 12.77
CA LEU A 79 6.62 9.62 12.16
C LEU A 79 7.85 9.85 13.05
N ILE A 80 8.01 11.06 13.62
CA ILE A 80 9.11 11.37 14.54
C ILE A 80 9.05 10.49 15.80
N ASN A 81 7.86 10.34 16.38
CA ASN A 81 7.68 9.49 17.57
C ASN A 81 7.97 8.01 17.24
N ALA A 82 7.56 7.53 16.07
CA ALA A 82 7.85 6.16 15.64
C ALA A 82 9.36 5.95 15.47
N ALA A 83 10.06 6.88 14.81
CA ALA A 83 11.51 6.82 14.69
C ALA A 83 12.21 6.79 16.06
N PHE A 84 11.77 7.63 17.00
CA PHE A 84 12.32 7.63 18.36
C PHE A 84 12.10 6.30 19.08
N LEU A 85 10.89 5.72 19.02
CA LEU A 85 10.61 4.44 19.66
C LEU A 85 11.47 3.32 19.06
N ILE A 86 11.63 3.31 17.74
CA ILE A 86 12.46 2.33 17.03
C ILE A 86 13.93 2.50 17.41
N SER A 87 14.45 3.72 17.49
CA SER A 87 15.84 3.95 17.89
C SER A 87 16.14 3.55 19.34
N THR A 88 15.12 3.47 20.21
CA THR A 88 15.31 2.95 21.58
C THR A 88 15.47 1.43 21.66
N VAL A 89 15.10 0.70 20.60
CA VAL A 89 15.20 -0.76 20.52
C VAL A 89 16.26 -1.23 19.52
N GLU A 90 16.67 -0.37 18.60
CA GLU A 90 17.80 -0.62 17.70
C GLU A 90 19.13 -0.58 18.45
N GLU A 91 20.06 -1.46 18.06
CA GLU A 91 21.45 -1.30 18.46
C GLU A 91 22.06 -0.07 17.77
N ALA A 92 22.99 0.62 18.43
CA ALA A 92 23.49 1.91 17.95
C ALA A 92 24.15 1.86 16.55
N ASP A 93 24.60 0.69 16.11
CA ASP A 93 25.20 0.46 14.79
C ASP A 93 24.18 0.00 13.71
N ASP A 94 22.91 -0.17 14.08
CA ASP A 94 21.84 -0.73 13.23
C ASP A 94 20.61 0.20 13.14
N SER A 95 20.82 1.52 13.31
CA SER A 95 19.75 2.55 13.32
C SER A 95 19.10 2.82 11.95
N GLU A 96 19.25 1.91 10.99
CA GLU A 96 18.86 2.11 9.59
C GLU A 96 17.36 2.40 9.45
N LEU A 97 16.50 1.76 10.26
CA LEU A 97 15.06 1.93 10.16
C LEU A 97 14.60 3.24 10.80
N SER A 98 15.09 3.59 11.99
CA SER A 98 14.75 4.89 12.61
C SER A 98 15.23 6.08 11.76
N ASP A 99 16.44 6.01 11.20
CA ASP A 99 16.97 7.04 10.29
C ASP A 99 16.14 7.15 9.00
N SER A 100 15.74 6.01 8.42
CA SER A 100 14.87 5.99 7.25
C SER A 100 13.52 6.66 7.52
N ILE A 101 12.93 6.44 8.70
CA ILE A 101 11.66 7.07 9.08
C ILE A 101 11.84 8.59 9.28
N LEU A 102 12.96 9.04 9.86
CA LEU A 102 13.26 10.47 9.98
C LEU A 102 13.43 11.16 8.61
N ILE A 103 14.08 10.48 7.66
CA ILE A 103 14.21 10.97 6.28
C ILE A 103 12.82 11.13 5.65
N ILE A 104 11.94 10.13 5.80
CA ILE A 104 10.55 10.20 5.31
C ILE A 104 9.80 11.35 5.98
N ALA A 105 9.92 11.52 7.30
CA ALA A 105 9.28 12.60 8.03
C ALA A 105 9.70 13.98 7.51
N SER A 106 10.99 14.15 7.21
CA SER A 106 11.54 15.38 6.63
C SER A 106 10.97 15.65 5.23
N GLN A 107 11.00 14.64 4.35
CA GLN A 107 10.47 14.77 2.99
C GLN A 107 8.97 15.04 2.97
N TYR A 108 8.24 14.45 3.91
CA TYR A 108 6.80 14.65 4.07
C TYR A 108 6.48 16.07 4.57
N ALA A 109 7.21 16.57 5.56
CA ALA A 109 7.05 17.94 6.05
C ALA A 109 7.33 18.99 4.97
N GLU A 110 8.37 18.78 4.16
CA GLU A 110 8.68 19.63 3.00
C GLU A 110 7.53 19.62 1.98
N ALA A 111 7.04 18.43 1.61
CA ALA A 111 5.92 18.31 0.67
C ALA A 111 4.61 18.92 1.20
N ALA A 112 4.35 18.79 2.50
CA ALA A 112 3.17 19.41 3.13
C ALA A 112 3.28 20.94 3.17
N HIS A 113 4.50 21.46 3.37
CA HIS A 113 4.76 22.90 3.29
C HIS A 113 4.54 23.43 1.86
N GLU A 114 5.06 22.74 0.85
CA GLU A 114 4.84 23.10 -0.56
C GLU A 114 3.36 23.04 -0.96
N ALA A 115 2.61 22.04 -0.48
CA ALA A 115 1.19 21.88 -0.78
C ALA A 115 0.28 22.92 -0.08
N ALA A 116 0.78 23.59 0.97
CA ALA A 116 0.06 24.65 1.68
C ALA A 116 0.26 26.05 1.06
N GLY A 117 1.11 26.16 0.03
CA GLY A 117 1.47 27.40 -0.68
C GLY A 117 0.62 27.72 -1.89
#